data_AF-A0A970BVG4-F1
#
_entry.id   AF-A0A970BVG4-F1
#
_cell.length_a   1.000
_cell.length_b   1.000
_cell.length_c   1.000
_cell.angle_alpha   90.00
_cell.angle_beta   90.00
_cell.angle_gamma   90.00
#
_symmetry.space_group_name_H-M   'P 1'
#
loop_
_entity.id
_entity.type
_entity.pdbx_description
1 polymer ?
#
loop_
_entity_poly.entity_id
_entity_poly.type
_entity_poly.pdbx_seq_one_letter_code
_entity_poly.pdbx_strand_id
1 'polypeptide(L)'
;MADTQVQDYVAQMAAAQQQVLDALTDLERSDMRFKTEQWRWNTVRRVLLRFGDHVREHTTQLIEAREAAGAAQTMPQRILAQAMEAYGYWMGAMVGLCDEDLDKSPAPGEWTPRQVLEHVISSQIGYLETIRNAQETREVVEKD
;
A
#
# COMPACT_ATOMS: atom_id res chain seq x y z
N MET A 1 2.32 1.32 26.16
CA MET A 1 3.74 1.29 25.74
C MET A 1 3.79 1.96 24.38
N ALA A 2 4.80 2.79 24.10
CA ALA A 2 4.90 3.42 22.78
C ALA A 2 5.23 2.35 21.73
N ASP A 3 4.47 2.31 20.65
CA ASP A 3 4.55 1.30 19.57
C ASP A 3 5.79 1.48 18.66
N THR A 4 6.90 1.96 19.22
CA THR A 4 8.11 2.40 18.51
C THR A 4 8.67 1.31 17.60
N GLN A 5 8.76 0.07 18.09
CA GLN A 5 9.26 -1.05 17.27
C GLN A 5 8.28 -1.42 16.13
N VAL A 6 6.97 -1.27 16.33
CA VAL A 6 5.98 -1.51 15.26
C VAL A 6 6.11 -0.42 14.19
N GLN A 7 6.29 0.83 14.60
CA GLN A 7 6.54 1.95 13.69
C GLN A 7 7.84 1.74 12.89
N ASP A 8 8.89 1.24 13.53
CA ASP A 8 10.14 0.88 12.85
C ASP A 8 9.93 -0.20 11.79
N TYR A 9 9.12 -1.24 12.07
CA TYR A 9 8.79 -2.24 11.05
C TYR A 9 7.98 -1.65 9.90
N VAL A 10 7.00 -0.77 10.16
CA VAL A 10 6.24 -0.11 9.09
C VAL A 10 7.14 0.73 8.20
N ALA A 11 8.07 1.50 8.77
CA ALA A 11 9.03 2.29 8.01
C ALA A 11 9.98 1.41 7.18
N GLN A 12 10.49 0.32 7.77
CA GLN A 12 11.32 -0.65 7.05
C GLN A 12 10.56 -1.31 5.88
N MET A 13 9.29 -1.66 6.07
CA MET A 13 8.46 -2.25 5.02
C MET A 13 8.23 -1.25 3.87
N ALA A 14 7.97 0.02 4.18
CA ALA A 14 7.81 1.05 3.16
C ALA A 14 9.11 1.25 2.35
N ALA A 15 10.26 1.31 3.04
CA ALA A 15 11.57 1.45 2.39
C ALA A 15 11.91 0.22 1.51
N ALA A 16 11.65 -0.98 2.00
CA ALA A 16 11.86 -2.21 1.24
C ALA A 16 10.98 -2.27 -0.02
N GLN A 17 9.71 -1.86 0.09
CA GLN A 17 8.80 -1.81 -1.06
C GLN A 17 9.28 -0.79 -2.10
N GLN A 18 9.75 0.39 -1.68
CA GLN A 18 10.29 1.38 -2.59
C GLN A 18 11.54 0.85 -3.32
N GLN A 19 12.47 0.22 -2.59
CA GLN A 19 13.66 -0.38 -3.18
C GLN A 19 13.30 -1.46 -4.23
N VAL A 20 12.28 -2.28 -3.96
CA VAL A 20 11.79 -3.29 -4.91
C VAL A 20 11.20 -2.64 -6.17
N LEU A 21 10.41 -1.58 -6.02
CA LEU A 21 9.84 -0.86 -7.16
C LEU A 21 10.94 -0.21 -8.00
N ASP A 22 11.86 0.52 -7.39
CA ASP A 22 12.96 1.20 -8.08
C ASP A 22 13.85 0.20 -8.86
N ALA A 23 14.09 -0.98 -8.29
CA ALA A 23 14.97 -1.97 -8.90
C ALA A 23 14.31 -2.80 -10.00
N LEU A 24 12.98 -2.98 -9.97
CA LEU A 24 12.31 -3.98 -10.81
C LEU A 24 11.30 -3.40 -11.82
N THR A 25 10.99 -2.11 -11.76
CA THR A 25 9.98 -1.50 -12.66
C THR A 25 10.39 -1.57 -14.13
N ASP A 26 11.69 -1.54 -14.44
CA ASP A 26 12.23 -1.58 -15.80
C ASP A 26 12.53 -3.00 -16.31
N LEU A 27 12.12 -4.05 -15.58
CA LEU A 27 12.36 -5.43 -16.02
C LEU A 27 11.69 -5.71 -17.36
N GLU A 28 12.46 -6.28 -18.29
CA GLU A 28 11.91 -6.73 -19.55
C GLU A 28 11.28 -8.12 -19.45
N ARG A 29 10.40 -8.42 -20.41
CA ARG A 29 9.87 -9.78 -20.59
C ARG A 29 10.97 -10.83 -20.79
N SER A 30 12.09 -10.43 -21.40
CA SER A 30 13.30 -11.25 -21.59
C SER A 30 13.84 -11.76 -20.25
N ASP A 31 13.94 -10.85 -19.29
CA ASP A 31 14.61 -11.06 -18.00
C ASP A 31 13.89 -12.09 -17.15
N MET A 32 12.57 -12.21 -17.34
CA MET A 32 11.73 -13.21 -16.68
C MET A 32 12.24 -14.66 -16.87
N ARG A 33 13.04 -14.92 -17.91
CA ARG A 33 13.62 -16.23 -18.21
C ARG A 33 14.94 -16.51 -17.50
N PHE A 34 15.58 -15.50 -16.92
CA PHE A 34 16.87 -15.69 -16.24
C PHE A 34 16.72 -16.67 -15.07
N LYS A 35 17.72 -17.55 -14.93
CA LYS A 35 17.82 -18.53 -13.84
C LYS A 35 18.10 -17.80 -12.53
N THR A 36 17.52 -18.29 -11.45
CA THR A 36 17.95 -17.94 -10.08
C THR A 36 18.62 -19.13 -9.41
N GLU A 37 19.36 -18.89 -8.32
CA GLU A 37 19.98 -19.96 -7.53
C GLU A 37 18.98 -20.71 -6.63
N GLN A 38 17.72 -20.30 -6.60
CA GLN A 38 16.67 -20.93 -5.81
C GLN A 38 16.06 -22.12 -6.55
N TRP A 39 16.17 -23.34 -6.02
CA TRP A 39 15.65 -24.53 -6.70
C TRP A 39 14.12 -24.48 -6.94
N ARG A 40 13.35 -23.96 -5.97
CA ARG A 40 11.88 -23.87 -6.04
C ARG A 40 11.42 -22.72 -6.94
N TRP A 41 12.07 -21.56 -6.82
CA TRP A 41 11.78 -20.35 -7.59
C TRP A 41 12.87 -20.05 -8.61
N ASN A 42 13.21 -21.06 -9.40
CA ASN A 42 14.40 -21.13 -10.27
C ASN A 42 14.43 -20.17 -11.47
N THR A 43 13.48 -19.24 -11.58
CA THR A 43 13.44 -18.21 -12.62
C THR A 43 12.98 -16.89 -12.04
N VAL A 44 13.43 -15.78 -12.62
CA VAL A 44 12.96 -14.42 -12.24
C VAL A 44 11.44 -14.34 -12.27
N ARG A 45 10.77 -14.91 -13.30
CA ARG A 45 9.30 -15.01 -13.34
C ARG A 45 8.68 -15.63 -12.09
N ARG A 46 9.24 -16.75 -11.61
CA ARG A 46 8.70 -17.45 -10.44
C ARG A 46 8.93 -16.65 -9.15
N VAL A 47 10.04 -15.91 -9.06
CA VAL A 47 10.29 -14.99 -7.95
C VAL A 47 9.33 -13.80 -7.99
N LEU A 48 9.11 -13.19 -9.17
CA LEU A 48 8.16 -12.09 -9.33
C LEU A 48 6.75 -12.46 -8.87
N LEU A 49 6.24 -13.62 -9.30
CA LEU A 49 4.94 -14.13 -8.85
C LEU A 49 4.90 -14.35 -7.34
N ARG A 50 6.05 -14.61 -6.71
CA ARG A 50 6.12 -14.92 -5.29
C ARG A 50 5.92 -13.69 -4.40
N PHE A 51 6.25 -12.47 -4.84
CA PHE A 51 6.08 -11.27 -4.01
C PHE A 51 4.67 -11.15 -3.42
N GLY A 52 3.65 -11.22 -4.27
CA GLY A 52 2.26 -11.10 -3.84
C GLY A 52 1.79 -12.27 -2.97
N ASP A 53 2.10 -13.50 -3.39
CA ASP A 53 1.68 -14.70 -2.64
C ASP A 53 2.34 -14.77 -1.25
N HIS A 54 3.61 -14.36 -1.15
CA HIS A 54 4.36 -14.37 0.10
C HIS A 54 3.76 -13.41 1.11
N VAL A 55 3.43 -12.19 0.69
CA VAL A 55 2.78 -11.21 1.57
C VAL A 55 1.42 -11.72 2.05
N ARG A 56 0.59 -12.30 1.17
CA ARG A 56 -0.72 -12.85 1.57
C ARG A 56 -0.61 -13.96 2.61
N GLU A 57 0.33 -14.89 2.43
CA GLU A 57 0.55 -15.98 3.39
C GLU A 57 0.94 -15.46 4.78
N HIS A 58 1.86 -14.50 4.85
CA HIS A 58 2.30 -13.96 6.13
C HIS A 58 1.31 -12.97 6.74
N THR A 59 0.43 -12.34 5.95
CA THR A 59 -0.71 -11.58 6.46
C THR A 59 -1.64 -12.48 7.27
N THR A 60 -1.97 -13.68 6.77
CA THR A 60 -2.78 -14.65 7.53
C THR A 60 -2.11 -15.05 8.84
N GLN A 61 -0.80 -15.37 8.80
CA GLN A 61 -0.04 -15.71 10.00
C GLN A 61 0.00 -14.56 11.02
N LEU A 62 0.13 -13.32 10.57
CA LEU A 62 0.11 -12.15 11.45
C LEU A 62 -1.27 -11.93 12.09
N ILE A 63 -2.35 -12.14 11.33
CA ILE A 63 -3.72 -12.06 11.86
C ILE A 63 -3.92 -13.12 12.96
N GLU A 64 -3.57 -14.38 12.68
CA GLU A 64 -3.65 -15.48 13.66
C GLU A 64 -2.82 -15.20 14.91
N ALA A 65 -1.59 -14.70 14.74
CA ALA A 65 -0.73 -14.34 15.86
C ALA A 65 -1.32 -13.22 16.73
N ARG A 66 -1.96 -12.22 16.11
CA ARG A 66 -2.64 -11.14 16.85
C ARG A 66 -3.84 -11.67 17.63
N GLU A 67 -4.63 -12.56 17.04
CA GLU A 67 -5.77 -13.18 17.72
C GLU A 67 -5.31 -14.01 18.92
N ALA A 68 -4.30 -14.86 18.74
CA ALA A 68 -3.72 -15.67 19.82
C ALA A 68 -3.14 -14.82 20.96
N ALA A 69 -2.59 -13.64 20.65
CA ALA A 69 -2.07 -12.69 21.63
C ALA A 69 -3.17 -11.83 22.32
N GLY A 70 -4.45 -11.98 21.94
CA GLY A 70 -5.53 -11.13 22.44
C GLY A 70 -5.44 -9.68 21.95
N ALA A 71 -4.64 -9.40 20.93
CA ALA A 71 -4.39 -8.07 20.40
C ALA A 71 -5.40 -7.71 19.29
N ALA A 72 -6.70 -7.92 19.51
CA ALA A 72 -7.72 -7.63 18.50
C ALA A 72 -7.73 -6.15 18.10
N GLN A 73 -7.95 -5.85 16.81
CA GLN A 73 -8.14 -4.47 16.37
C GLN A 73 -9.45 -3.90 16.94
N THR A 74 -9.41 -2.64 17.37
CA THR A 74 -10.61 -1.83 17.64
C THR A 74 -11.35 -1.52 16.33
N MET A 75 -12.61 -1.06 16.42
CA MET A 75 -13.40 -0.72 15.22
C MET A 75 -12.72 0.35 14.34
N PRO A 76 -12.22 1.48 14.88
CA PRO A 76 -11.46 2.45 14.06
C PRO A 76 -10.20 1.86 13.42
N GLN A 77 -9.49 0.98 14.12
CA GLN A 77 -8.29 0.31 13.57
C GLN A 77 -8.63 -0.62 12.41
N ARG A 78 -9.79 -1.30 12.44
CA ARG A 78 -10.25 -2.13 11.31
C ARG A 78 -10.60 -1.28 10.10
N ILE A 79 -11.29 -0.15 10.30
CA ILE A 79 -11.61 0.80 9.22
C ILE A 79 -10.32 1.32 8.58
N LEU A 80 -9.34 1.73 9.40
CA LEU A 80 -8.03 2.16 8.91
C LEU A 80 -7.28 1.04 8.18
N ALA A 81 -7.34 -0.21 8.67
CA ALA A 81 -6.71 -1.34 7.99
C ALA A 81 -7.31 -1.59 6.59
N GLN A 82 -8.62 -1.49 6.44
CA GLN A 82 -9.29 -1.58 5.13
C GLN A 82 -8.92 -0.43 4.20
N ALA A 83 -8.80 0.79 4.73
CA ALA A 83 -8.31 1.93 3.95
C ALA A 83 -6.85 1.70 3.46
N MET A 84 -5.99 1.13 4.30
CA MET A 84 -4.61 0.79 3.92
C MET A 84 -4.53 -0.32 2.88
N GLU A 85 -5.43 -1.32 2.93
CA GLU A 85 -5.55 -2.34 1.88
C GLU A 85 -5.90 -1.69 0.53
N ALA A 86 -6.89 -0.81 0.51
CA ALA A 86 -7.27 -0.05 -0.69
C ALA A 86 -6.11 0.84 -1.19
N TYR A 87 -5.36 1.46 -0.27
CA TYR A 87 -4.18 2.25 -0.61
C TYR A 87 -3.07 1.38 -1.22
N GLY A 88 -2.88 0.14 -0.74
CA GLY A 88 -1.96 -0.82 -1.37
C GLY A 88 -2.36 -1.17 -2.80
N TYR A 89 -3.66 -1.34 -3.08
CA TYR A 89 -4.16 -1.54 -4.44
C TYR A 89 -3.92 -0.32 -5.33
N TRP A 90 -4.15 0.88 -4.79
CA TRP A 90 -3.83 2.15 -5.45
C TRP A 90 -2.34 2.26 -5.80
N MET A 91 -1.43 1.94 -4.87
CA MET A 91 0.00 1.88 -5.14
C MET A 91 0.35 0.90 -6.27
N GLY A 92 -0.32 -0.27 -6.30
CA GLY A 92 -0.16 -1.24 -7.37
C GLY A 92 -0.57 -0.72 -8.76
N ALA A 93 -1.60 0.12 -8.83
CA ALA A 93 -2.07 0.71 -10.08
C ALA A 93 -1.07 1.73 -10.69
N MET A 94 -0.13 2.24 -9.89
CA MET A 94 0.92 3.17 -10.34
C MET A 94 2.16 2.45 -10.89
N VAL A 95 2.28 1.12 -10.72
CA VAL A 95 3.45 0.37 -11.19
C VAL A 95 3.54 0.45 -12.73
N GLY A 96 4.64 1.01 -13.24
CA GLY A 96 4.89 1.20 -14.66
C GLY A 96 4.29 2.47 -15.27
N LEU A 97 3.65 3.34 -14.47
CA LEU A 97 3.24 4.67 -14.92
C LEU A 97 4.49 5.56 -15.07
N CYS A 98 4.69 6.16 -16.25
CA CYS A 98 5.80 7.07 -16.50
C CYS A 98 5.36 8.54 -16.58
N ASP A 99 6.31 9.47 -16.52
CA ASP A 99 6.05 10.92 -16.52
C ASP A 99 5.29 11.38 -17.78
N GLU A 100 5.57 10.76 -18.92
CA GLU A 100 4.89 11.07 -20.18
C GLU A 100 3.40 10.71 -20.16
N ASP A 101 2.97 9.81 -19.28
CA ASP A 101 1.58 9.40 -19.14
C ASP A 101 0.77 10.33 -18.24
N LEU A 102 1.43 11.10 -17.37
CA LEU A 102 0.78 11.86 -16.30
C LEU A 102 -0.28 12.86 -16.80
N ASP A 103 -0.07 13.44 -17.98
CA ASP A 103 -0.93 14.47 -18.56
C ASP A 103 -1.82 13.96 -19.70
N LYS A 104 -1.87 12.64 -19.92
CA LYS A 104 -2.72 12.02 -20.94
C LYS A 104 -4.14 11.78 -20.39
N SER A 105 -5.12 12.50 -20.93
CA SER A 105 -6.53 12.25 -20.60
C SER A 105 -7.07 11.02 -21.34
N PRO A 106 -7.77 10.09 -20.68
CA PRO A 106 -8.38 8.92 -21.33
C PRO A 106 -9.49 9.29 -22.32
N ALA A 107 -10.29 10.32 -22.01
CA ALA A 107 -11.28 10.91 -22.92
C ALA A 107 -11.46 12.42 -22.65
N PRO A 108 -12.11 13.19 -23.55
CA PRO A 108 -12.40 14.60 -23.31
C PRO A 108 -13.24 14.81 -22.04
N GLY A 109 -12.73 15.63 -21.11
CA GLY A 109 -13.41 15.96 -19.85
C GLY A 109 -13.16 14.97 -18.71
N GLU A 110 -12.45 13.86 -18.96
CA GLU A 110 -11.99 12.95 -17.91
C GLU A 110 -10.70 13.46 -17.24
N TRP A 111 -10.39 12.94 -16.05
CA TRP A 111 -9.17 13.32 -15.34
C TRP A 111 -7.95 12.61 -15.91
N THR A 112 -6.86 13.36 -16.02
CA THR A 112 -5.52 12.83 -16.27
C THR A 112 -5.01 12.06 -15.04
N PRO A 113 -4.05 11.13 -15.20
CA PRO A 113 -3.42 10.48 -14.05
C PRO A 113 -2.91 11.49 -13.01
N ARG A 114 -2.23 12.56 -13.42
CA ARG A 114 -1.76 13.63 -12.50
C ARG A 114 -2.87 14.18 -11.62
N GLN A 115 -4.01 14.52 -12.22
CA GLN A 115 -5.16 15.06 -11.49
C GLN A 115 -5.73 14.05 -10.48
N VAL A 116 -5.80 12.77 -10.85
CA VAL A 116 -6.24 11.73 -9.90
C VAL A 116 -5.24 11.60 -8.74
N LEU A 117 -3.93 11.56 -9.03
CA LEU A 117 -2.87 11.46 -8.01
C LEU A 117 -2.92 12.65 -7.03
N GLU A 118 -2.95 13.87 -7.55
CA GLU A 118 -3.01 15.10 -6.75
C GLU A 118 -4.30 15.18 -5.90
N HIS A 119 -5.44 14.74 -6.46
CA HIS A 119 -6.69 14.69 -5.73
C HIS A 119 -6.63 13.69 -4.57
N VAL A 120 -6.06 12.49 -4.77
CA VAL A 120 -5.92 11.50 -3.70
C VAL A 120 -4.98 12.03 -2.60
N ILE A 121 -3.83 12.61 -2.96
CA ILE A 121 -2.87 13.18 -1.99
C ILE A 121 -3.52 14.28 -1.15
N SER A 122 -4.18 15.25 -1.80
CA SER A 122 -4.85 16.34 -1.09
C SER A 122 -5.99 15.85 -0.20
N SER A 123 -6.79 14.88 -0.67
CA SER A 123 -7.89 14.31 0.10
C SER A 123 -7.42 13.58 1.36
N GLN A 124 -6.34 12.81 1.29
CA GLN A 124 -5.76 12.12 2.46
C GLN A 124 -5.36 13.10 3.56
N ILE A 125 -4.71 14.21 3.20
CA ILE A 125 -4.31 15.27 4.14
C ILE A 125 -5.55 15.97 4.71
N GLY A 126 -6.52 16.32 3.86
CA GLY A 126 -7.76 16.96 4.28
C GLY A 126 -8.60 16.11 5.24
N TYR A 127 -8.65 14.79 5.05
CA TYR A 127 -9.34 13.90 6.00
C TYR A 127 -8.66 13.89 7.38
N LEU A 128 -7.32 13.86 7.43
CA LEU A 128 -6.58 13.96 8.68
C LEU A 128 -6.86 15.29 9.40
N GLU A 129 -6.85 16.39 8.67
CA GLU A 129 -7.16 17.72 9.22
C GLU A 129 -8.60 17.80 9.73
N THR A 130 -9.57 17.24 8.99
CA THR A 130 -10.97 17.17 9.42
C THR A 130 -11.10 16.44 10.75
N ILE A 131 -10.43 15.29 10.90
CA ILE A 131 -10.43 14.52 12.15
C ILE A 131 -9.76 15.29 13.29
N ARG A 132 -8.62 15.95 13.03
CA ARG A 132 -7.92 16.77 14.04
C ARG A 132 -8.78 17.93 14.53
N ASN A 133 -9.41 18.66 13.62
CA ASN A 133 -10.32 19.75 13.97
C ASN A 133 -11.51 19.25 14.81
N ALA A 134 -12.10 18.10 14.46
CA ALA A 134 -13.16 17.49 15.26
C ALA A 134 -12.68 17.04 16.66
N GLN A 135 -11.44 16.57 16.78
CA GLN A 135 -10.83 16.23 18.07
C GLN A 135 -10.54 17.46 18.94
N GLU A 136 -10.29 18.62 18.33
CA GLU A 136 -10.11 19.89 19.04
C GLU A 136 -11.43 20.42 19.60
N THR A 137 -12.51 20.40 18.80
CA THR A 137 -13.82 20.89 19.25
C THR A 137 -14.51 19.92 20.21
N ARG A 138 -14.32 18.60 20.02
CA ARG A 138 -14.94 17.52 20.81
C ARG A 138 -16.47 17.59 20.83
N GLU A 139 -17.07 18.26 19.86
CA GLU A 139 -18.52 18.33 19.71
C GLU A 139 -19.06 16.98 19.23
N VAL A 140 -20.15 16.52 19.86
CA VAL A 140 -20.79 15.25 19.52
C VAL A 140 -22.07 15.55 18.76
N VAL A 141 -22.27 14.87 17.63
CA VAL A 141 -23.51 14.95 16.85
C VAL A 141 -24.59 14.06 17.45
N GLU A 142 -25.85 14.46 17.35
CA GLU A 142 -26.98 13.66 17.87
C GLU A 142 -27.20 12.36 17.07
N LYS A 143 -26.72 12.28 15.82
CA LYS A 143 -26.84 11.11 14.93
C LYS A 143 -25.60 11.00 14.02
N ASP A 144 -25.07 9.77 13.93
CA ASP A 144 -24.03 9.30 12.99
C ASP A 144 -24.66 8.24 12.06
#